data_AF-A0A6I7W582-F1
#
_entry.id   AF-A0A6I7W582-F1
#
_cell.length_a   1.000
_cell.length_b   1.000
_cell.length_c   1.000
_cell.angle_alpha   90.00
_cell.angle_beta   90.00
_cell.angle_gamma   90.00
#
_symmetry.space_group_name_H-M   'P 1'
#
loop_
_entity.id
_entity.type
_entity.pdbx_description
1 polymer ?
#
loop_
_entity_poly.entity_id
_entity_poly.type
_entity_poly.pdbx_seq_one_letter_code
_entity_poly.pdbx_strand_id
1 'polypeptide(L)' 'MRLNVEEKNKIIQYAKVFFGNEANLYLFGSRVDDAKKGGDIDLFLES' A
#
# COMPACT_ATOMS: atom_id res chain seq x y z
N MET A 1 0.76 4.00 10.23
CA MET A 1 0.18 3.68 8.91
C MET A 1 -1.33 3.53 9.00
N ARG A 2 -2.08 4.37 8.28
CA ARG A 2 -3.55 4.42 8.28
C ARG A 2 -4.17 3.44 7.27
N LEU A 3 -3.74 2.19 7.34
CA LEU A 3 -4.27 1.02 6.63
C LEU A 3 -4.39 -0.11 7.64
N ASN A 4 -5.55 -0.74 7.70
CA ASN A 4 -5.72 -1.91 8.54
C ASN A 4 -5.00 -3.14 7.95
N VAL A 5 -4.88 -4.19 8.75
CA VAL A 5 -4.14 -5.40 8.36
C VAL A 5 -4.77 -6.11 7.15
N GLU A 6 -6.11 -6.13 7.07
CA GLU A 6 -6.82 -6.76 5.97
C GLU A 6 -6.61 -6.00 4.65
N GLU A 7 -6.71 -4.67 4.67
CA GLU A 7 -6.43 -3.80 3.53
C GLU A 7 -5.00 -3.98 3.03
N LYS A 8 -4.03 -3.94 3.94
CA LYS A 8 -2.61 -4.17 3.62
C LYS A 8 -2.41 -5.52 2.94
N ASN A 9 -2.98 -6.58 3.50
CA ASN A 9 -2.83 -7.94 2.96
C ASN A 9 -3.44 -8.07 1.57
N LYS A 10 -4.64 -7.51 1.35
CA LYS A 10 -5.30 -7.52 0.03
C LYS A 10 -4.48 -6.75 -1.00
N ILE A 11 -3.99 -5.56 -0.66
CA ILE A 11 -3.17 -4.75 -1.56
C ILE A 11 -1.89 -5.52 -1.97
N ILE A 12 -1.18 -6.12 -1.02
CA ILE A 12 0.02 -6.92 -1.29
C ILE A 12 -0.31 -8.15 -2.14
N GLN A 13 -1.41 -8.85 -1.82
CA GLN A 13 -1.86 -10.01 -2.58
C GLN A 13 -2.12 -9.65 -4.04
N TYR A 14 -2.89 -8.59 -4.29
CA TYR A 14 -3.19 -8.16 -5.66
C TYR A 14 -1.95 -7.67 -6.39
N ALA A 15 -1.06 -6.92 -5.73
CA ALA A 15 0.21 -6.52 -6.33
C ALA A 15 1.00 -7.74 -6.84
N LYS A 16 1.09 -8.80 -6.03
CA LYS A 16 1.77 -10.04 -6.45
C LYS A 16 1.06 -10.78 -7.58
N VAL A 17 -0.27 -10.80 -7.57
CA VAL A 17 -1.08 -11.45 -8.62
C VAL A 17 -0.88 -10.78 -9.98
N PHE A 18 -0.82 -9.45 -10.01
CA PHE A 18 -0.76 -8.69 -11.26
C PHE A 18 0.67 -8.37 -11.74
N PHE A 19 1.64 -8.25 -10.82
CA PHE A 19 2.99 -7.77 -11.13
C PHE A 19 4.12 -8.75 -10.79
N GLY A 20 3.82 -9.94 -10.27
CA GLY A 20 4.83 -10.94 -9.92
C GLY A 20 5.23 -10.93 -8.44
N ASN A 21 5.90 -11.99 -8.00
CA ASN A 21 6.28 -12.14 -6.59
C ASN A 21 7.45 -11.24 -6.18
N GLU A 22 8.20 -10.78 -7.15
CA GLU A 22 9.33 -9.86 -7.08
C GLU A 22 8.91 -8.39 -6.96
N ALA A 23 7.64 -8.07 -7.23
CA ALA A 23 7.15 -6.71 -7.16
C ALA A 23 7.23 -6.15 -5.73
N ASN A 24 7.88 -5.00 -5.59
CA ASN A 24 7.96 -4.24 -4.37
C ASN A 24 6.88 -3.16 -4.37
N LEU A 25 6.21 -3.00 -3.23
CA LEU A 25 5.17 -2.00 -3.05
C LEU A 25 5.49 -1.10 -1.86
N TYR A 26 5.49 0.20 -2.11
CA TYR A 26 5.84 1.21 -1.12
C TYR A 26 4.65 2.14 -0.89
N LEU A 27 4.20 2.22 0.37
CA LEU A 27 3.23 3.22 0.78
C LEU A 27 3.95 4.54 1.05
N PHE A 28 3.48 5.61 0.44
CA PHE A 28 3.97 6.96 0.70
C PHE A 28 2.80 7.93 0.89
N GLY A 29 3.11 9.23 0.95
CA GLY A 29 2.09 10.27 1.02
C GLY A 29 1.35 10.32 2.34
N SER A 30 0.07 10.70 2.30
CA SER A 30 -0.65 11.13 3.51
C SER A 30 -0.89 10.01 4.53
N ARG A 31 -0.93 8.75 4.07
CA ARG A 31 -1.34 7.58 4.87
C ARG A 31 -0.22 6.96 5.71
N VAL A 32 1.01 7.43 5.58
CA VAL A 32 2.13 6.99 6.45
C VAL A 32 2.03 7.60 7.84
N ASP A 33 1.46 8.80 7.95
CA ASP A 33 1.28 9.55 9.20
C ASP A 33 -0.10 9.27 9.81
N ASP A 34 -0.11 8.71 11.02
CA ASP A 34 -1.32 8.34 11.74
C ASP A 34 -2.07 9.53 12.35
N ALA A 35 -1.41 10.67 12.53
CA ALA A 35 -2.03 11.87 13.07
C ALA A 35 -2.91 12.61 12.04
N LYS A 36 -2.76 12.33 10.75
CA LYS A 36 -3.54 12.95 9.68
C LYS A 36 -4.92 12.31 9.52
N LYS A 37 -5.89 13.10 9.04
CA LYS A 37 -7.26 12.66 8.76
C LYS A 37 -7.56 12.76 7.26
N GLY A 38 -8.37 11.84 6.74
CA GLY A 38 -8.70 11.78 5.31
C GLY A 38 -7.51 11.48 4.41
N GLY A 39 -7.66 11.75 3.11
CA GLY A 39 -6.62 11.55 2.10
C GLY A 39 -6.67 10.19 1.42
N ASP A 40 -6.16 10.16 0.20
CA ASP A 40 -6.09 8.96 -0.64
C ASP A 40 -4.89 8.08 -0.26
N ILE A 41 -4.79 6.92 -0.90
CA ILE A 41 -3.70 5.95 -0.71
C ILE A 41 -2.72 6.09 -1.86
N ASP A 42 -1.52 6.58 -1.56
CA ASP A 42 -0.44 6.74 -2.53
C ASP A 42 0.51 5.52 -2.49
N LEU A 43 0.58 4.77 -3.59
CA LEU A 43 1.40 3.56 -3.71
C LEU A 43 2.39 3.69 -4.86
N PHE A 44 3.64 3.34 -4.60
CA PHE A 44 4.67 3.20 -5.63
C PHE A 44 4.95 1.71 -5.82
N LEU A 45 4.95 1.28 -7.08
CA LEU A 45 5.23 -0.10 -7.47
C LEU A 45 6.54 -0.14 -8.25
N GLU A 46 7.43 -1.02 -7.82
CA GLU A 46 8.69 -1.33 -8.48
C GLU A 46 8.67 -2.82 -8.86
N SER A 47 8.99 -3.12 -10.11
CA SER A 47 9.00 -4.48 -10.68
C SER A 47 10.32 -4.75 -11.37
#